data_AF-A0A328RP46-F1
#
_entry.id   AF-A0A328RP46-F1
#
_cell.length_a   1.000
_cell.length_b   1.000
_cell.length_c   1.000
_cell.angle_alpha   90.00
_cell.angle_beta   90.00
_cell.angle_gamma   90.00
#
_symmetry.space_group_name_H-M   'P 1'
#
loop_
_entity.id
_entity.type
_entity.pdbx_description
1 polymer ?
#
loop_
_entity_poly.entity_id
_entity_poly.type
_entity_poly.pdbx_seq_one_letter_code
_entity_poly.pdbx_strand_id
1 'polypeptide(L)'
;MKRVLYLFLLFPLLIYSQWSNTNLGPFNGHWDLSIGTHFWSDHIVFRNVQIQNTTYIAPGYRANALLRTNRSFEGLDQFEPYVDELYLEKFGFWKKGPTQFSFSVKAGQTRYLRFPAPDIISMYDQVPGIEDLRLGQFTAYKGVIFANEFMYKKIGLHYTGILWVDTPYQNINAIQEYIFYRPDFKRLDIEARVGRLANRVHPLGLSSFGYSMHIGWQMKGYRAGLLYEYVEDEGIRTGILVEFAPSVITNFLGKYRVDYTRAPMGVGLQPTLLKGVYGFKKKAPVGSVKVGELIAERTITYWQNGQGRNFYEHILSESGNTTVDKNTVIVLEEKPRYLRIESLVSLHNSFQNAGDFEAWEAKRQGPAQMAQTIIYAYYRNDSNIQ
;
A
#
# COMPACT_ATOMS: atom_id res chain seq x y z
N MET A 1 -21.12 15.19 -17.35
CA MET A 1 -20.20 14.35 -16.57
C MET A 1 -20.18 12.86 -16.97
N LYS A 2 -21.31 12.14 -17.09
CA LYS A 2 -21.32 10.69 -17.42
C LYS A 2 -20.51 10.30 -18.68
N ARG A 3 -20.46 11.15 -19.73
CA ARG A 3 -19.70 10.88 -20.97
C ARG A 3 -18.17 10.95 -20.85
N VAL A 4 -17.63 11.68 -19.87
CA VAL A 4 -16.17 11.77 -19.65
C VAL A 4 -15.65 10.53 -18.92
N LEU A 5 -16.49 9.91 -18.08
CA LEU A 5 -16.19 8.66 -17.35
C LEU A 5 -15.96 7.47 -18.30
N TYR A 6 -16.77 7.37 -19.38
CA TYR A 6 -16.63 6.29 -20.37
C TYR A 6 -15.34 6.39 -21.19
N LEU A 7 -14.86 7.61 -21.48
CA LEU A 7 -13.59 7.81 -22.18
C LEU A 7 -12.39 7.38 -21.34
N PHE A 8 -12.45 7.58 -20.02
CA PHE A 8 -11.39 7.17 -19.09
C PHE A 8 -11.33 5.65 -18.88
N LEU A 9 -12.48 4.97 -18.92
CA LEU A 9 -12.55 3.50 -18.80
C LEU A 9 -12.12 2.76 -20.08
N LEU A 10 -12.26 3.37 -21.26
CA LEU A 10 -11.95 2.75 -22.55
C LEU A 10 -10.52 3.01 -23.04
N PHE A 11 -9.86 4.07 -22.55
CA PHE A 11 -8.49 4.41 -22.94
C PHE A 11 -7.47 3.26 -22.75
N PRO A 12 -7.55 2.42 -21.70
CA PRO A 12 -6.63 1.31 -21.54
C PRO A 12 -6.75 0.21 -22.59
N LEU A 13 -7.96 0.00 -23.11
CA LEU A 13 -8.24 -1.03 -24.11
C LEU A 13 -7.72 -0.67 -25.50
N LEU A 14 -7.59 0.63 -25.81
CA LEU A 14 -7.23 1.11 -27.15
C LEU A 14 -5.72 1.08 -27.46
N ILE A 15 -4.84 0.86 -26.47
CA ILE A 15 -3.37 0.91 -26.65
C ILE A 15 -2.69 -0.34 -26.07
N TYR A 16 -3.34 -1.50 -26.14
CA TYR A 16 -2.90 -2.77 -25.51
C TYR A 16 -1.41 -3.13 -25.78
N SER A 17 -0.88 -2.81 -26.96
CA SER A 17 0.49 -3.17 -27.37
C SER A 17 1.62 -2.35 -26.73
N GLN A 18 1.33 -1.24 -26.04
CA GLN A 18 2.35 -0.37 -25.42
C GLN A 18 2.36 -0.44 -23.89
N TRP A 19 1.54 -1.31 -23.31
CA TRP A 19 1.49 -1.49 -21.86
C TRP A 19 2.69 -2.29 -21.37
N SER A 20 3.35 -1.77 -20.32
CA SER A 20 4.10 -2.64 -19.45
C SER A 20 3.11 -3.45 -18.62
N ASN A 21 3.07 -4.76 -18.91
CA ASN A 21 2.47 -5.76 -18.06
C ASN A 21 3.61 -6.45 -17.31
N THR A 22 3.82 -6.05 -16.05
CA THR A 22 4.82 -6.67 -15.18
C THR A 22 4.75 -8.19 -15.26
N ASN A 23 5.82 -8.82 -15.73
CA ASN A 23 5.87 -10.26 -15.93
C ASN A 23 6.99 -10.86 -15.09
N LEU A 24 6.62 -11.52 -13.99
CA LEU A 24 7.58 -12.26 -13.16
C LEU A 24 7.57 -13.76 -13.47
N GLY A 25 6.90 -14.20 -14.54
CA GLY A 25 6.65 -15.62 -14.83
C GLY A 25 5.43 -16.16 -14.07
N PRO A 26 4.77 -17.19 -14.62
CA PRO A 26 3.59 -17.78 -14.02
C PRO A 26 3.96 -18.57 -12.75
N PHE A 27 3.13 -18.43 -11.72
CA PHE A 27 3.25 -19.10 -10.42
C PHE A 27 4.56 -18.81 -9.69
N ASN A 28 5.11 -17.61 -9.89
CA ASN A 28 6.25 -17.12 -9.12
C ASN A 28 5.77 -16.21 -7.99
N GLY A 29 6.39 -16.29 -6.82
CA GLY A 29 5.87 -15.56 -5.68
C GLY A 29 6.62 -15.77 -4.39
N HIS A 30 5.99 -15.32 -3.31
CA HIS A 30 6.53 -15.44 -1.97
C HIS A 30 5.41 -15.63 -0.94
N TRP A 31 5.80 -16.13 0.23
CA TRP A 31 4.92 -16.25 1.38
C TRP A 31 5.69 -15.97 2.66
N ASP A 32 4.97 -15.51 3.68
CA ASP A 32 5.50 -15.43 5.04
C ASP A 32 4.46 -15.84 6.08
N LEU A 33 4.97 -16.44 7.15
CA LEU A 33 4.24 -16.79 8.36
C LEU A 33 4.73 -15.84 9.46
N SER A 34 3.81 -15.18 10.15
CA SER A 34 4.13 -14.27 11.25
C SER A 34 3.17 -14.46 12.42
N ILE A 35 3.57 -14.00 13.60
CA ILE A 35 2.74 -14.02 14.80
C ILE A 35 2.73 -12.62 15.40
N GLY A 36 1.55 -12.14 15.79
CA GLY A 36 1.43 -10.89 16.54
C GLY A 36 1.76 -11.09 18.02
N THR A 37 2.39 -10.11 18.63
CA THR A 37 2.59 -10.05 20.08
C THR A 37 2.39 -8.62 20.53
N HIS A 38 1.75 -8.42 21.66
CA HIS A 38 1.51 -7.09 22.21
C HIS A 38 1.94 -7.05 23.67
N PHE A 39 2.76 -6.07 24.02
CA PHE A 39 3.25 -5.82 25.36
C PHE A 39 2.55 -4.58 25.91
N TRP A 40 1.74 -4.77 26.94
CA TRP A 40 1.15 -3.68 27.72
C TRP A 40 1.99 -3.44 28.97
N SER A 41 1.62 -2.43 29.75
CA SER A 41 2.28 -2.15 31.03
C SER A 41 2.10 -3.25 32.08
N ASP A 42 1.04 -4.05 31.96
CA ASP A 42 0.60 -5.02 32.96
C ASP A 42 0.50 -6.47 32.43
N HIS A 43 0.41 -6.69 31.11
CA HIS A 43 0.28 -8.02 30.54
C HIS A 43 0.87 -8.15 29.13
N ILE A 44 1.02 -9.40 28.67
CA ILE A 44 1.50 -9.74 27.32
C ILE A 44 0.44 -10.58 26.62
N VAL A 45 0.16 -10.28 25.36
CA VAL A 45 -0.80 -11.03 24.54
C VAL A 45 -0.13 -11.49 23.25
N PHE A 46 -0.13 -12.81 23.03
CA PHE A 46 0.13 -13.36 21.69
C PHE A 46 -1.16 -13.29 20.89
N ARG A 47 -1.08 -12.75 19.67
CA ARG A 47 -2.22 -12.54 18.79
C ARG A 47 -1.93 -13.18 17.46
N ASN A 48 -2.97 -13.72 16.83
CA ASN A 48 -3.07 -14.00 15.39
C ASN A 48 -1.77 -14.49 14.71
N VAL A 49 -1.72 -15.78 14.40
CA VAL A 49 -0.77 -16.27 13.40
C VAL A 49 -1.32 -15.92 12.02
N GLN A 50 -0.50 -15.25 11.20
CA GLN A 50 -0.85 -14.83 9.86
C GLN A 50 0.00 -15.56 8.83
N ILE A 51 -0.65 -16.13 7.81
CA ILE A 51 0.02 -16.62 6.60
C ILE A 51 -0.34 -15.69 5.47
N GLN A 52 0.67 -15.09 4.86
CA GLN A 52 0.53 -14.16 3.77
C GLN A 52 1.16 -14.76 2.50
N ASN A 53 0.52 -14.56 1.34
CA ASN A 53 1.03 -15.00 0.06
C ASN A 53 0.75 -13.99 -1.05
N THR A 54 1.72 -13.83 -1.96
CA THR A 54 1.55 -13.14 -3.24
C THR A 54 2.10 -14.04 -4.35
N THR A 55 1.26 -14.32 -5.34
CA THR A 55 1.59 -15.15 -6.50
C THR A 55 1.34 -14.38 -7.79
N TYR A 56 2.35 -14.23 -8.64
CA TYR A 56 2.20 -13.75 -10.01
C TYR A 56 1.73 -14.92 -10.87
N ILE A 57 0.61 -14.76 -11.58
CA ILE A 57 -0.05 -15.85 -12.31
C ILE A 57 0.16 -15.68 -13.82
N ALA A 58 0.14 -14.44 -14.29
CA ALA A 58 0.34 -14.08 -15.70
C ALA A 58 0.85 -12.63 -15.82
N PRO A 59 1.24 -12.13 -17.01
CA PRO A 59 1.70 -10.75 -17.17
C PRO A 59 0.68 -9.71 -16.67
N GLY A 60 1.07 -8.96 -15.64
CA GLY A 60 0.24 -7.98 -14.94
C GLY A 60 -0.90 -8.59 -14.13
N TYR A 61 -0.91 -9.91 -13.87
CA TYR A 61 -1.88 -10.59 -13.02
C TYR A 61 -1.21 -11.20 -11.80
N ARG A 62 -1.80 -10.96 -10.62
CA ARG A 62 -1.37 -11.62 -9.39
C ARG A 62 -2.54 -11.94 -8.47
N ALA A 63 -2.40 -12.99 -7.68
CA ALA A 63 -3.27 -13.28 -6.56
C ALA A 63 -2.57 -12.93 -5.24
N ASN A 64 -3.33 -12.43 -4.29
CA ASN A 64 -2.87 -12.16 -2.93
C ASN A 64 -3.81 -12.84 -1.95
N ALA A 65 -3.24 -13.36 -0.86
CA ALA A 65 -3.99 -13.97 0.24
C ALA A 65 -3.35 -13.61 1.58
N LEU A 66 -4.21 -13.39 2.58
CA LEU A 66 -3.85 -13.26 3.99
C LEU A 66 -4.81 -14.14 4.80
N LEU A 67 -4.28 -15.19 5.40
CA LEU A 67 -5.00 -16.10 6.29
C LEU A 67 -4.62 -15.81 7.73
N ARG A 68 -5.59 -15.89 8.63
CA ARG A 68 -5.39 -15.65 10.05
C ARG A 68 -6.01 -16.78 10.85
N THR A 69 -5.41 -17.11 11.99
CA THR A 69 -5.93 -18.20 12.83
C THR A 69 -7.20 -17.84 13.57
N ASN A 70 -7.48 -16.56 13.86
CA ASN A 70 -8.55 -16.16 14.78
C ASN A 70 -9.24 -14.87 14.32
N ARG A 71 -10.57 -14.78 14.47
CA ARG A 71 -11.33 -13.54 14.22
C ARG A 71 -11.32 -12.55 15.39
N SER A 72 -10.72 -12.93 16.51
CA SER A 72 -10.62 -12.10 17.71
C SER A 72 -9.47 -11.10 17.65
N PHE A 73 -9.69 -9.94 18.27
CA PHE A 73 -8.62 -9.00 18.60
C PHE A 73 -7.67 -9.55 19.68
N GLU A 74 -8.20 -10.33 20.62
CA GLU A 74 -7.50 -10.82 21.82
C GLU A 74 -7.14 -12.31 21.70
N GLY A 75 -5.93 -12.65 22.16
CA GLY A 75 -5.52 -14.02 22.42
C GLY A 75 -5.29 -14.94 21.21
N LEU A 76 -4.76 -16.13 21.53
CA LEU A 76 -4.69 -17.31 20.67
C LEU A 76 -5.56 -18.46 21.21
N ASP A 77 -6.45 -18.14 22.14
CA ASP A 77 -7.30 -19.08 22.89
C ASP A 77 -8.38 -19.74 22.03
N GLN A 78 -8.78 -19.10 20.92
CA GLN A 78 -9.71 -19.64 19.94
C GLN A 78 -8.99 -19.96 18.63
N PHE A 79 -9.33 -21.07 17.97
CA PHE A 79 -8.85 -21.37 16.61
C PHE A 79 -10.02 -21.34 15.64
N GLU A 80 -10.21 -20.19 14.99
CA GLU A 80 -11.25 -19.94 13.99
C GLU A 80 -10.62 -19.34 12.73
N PRO A 81 -9.93 -20.17 11.93
CA PRO A 81 -9.14 -19.69 10.82
C PRO A 81 -10.04 -19.03 9.78
N TYR A 82 -9.60 -17.89 9.24
CA TYR A 82 -10.36 -17.16 8.24
C TYR A 82 -9.46 -16.45 7.24
N VAL A 83 -10.08 -16.10 6.10
CA VAL A 83 -9.47 -15.36 5.01
C VAL A 83 -9.68 -13.87 5.25
N ASP A 84 -8.61 -13.17 5.61
CA ASP A 84 -8.65 -11.74 5.89
C ASP A 84 -8.53 -10.90 4.61
N GLU A 85 -7.67 -11.34 3.68
CA GLU A 85 -7.62 -10.84 2.31
C GLU A 85 -7.54 -12.02 1.34
N LEU A 86 -8.26 -11.93 0.23
CA LEU A 86 -8.13 -12.82 -0.93
C LEU A 86 -8.65 -12.09 -2.14
N TYR A 87 -7.75 -11.76 -3.06
CA TYR A 87 -8.12 -11.06 -4.29
C TYR A 87 -7.19 -11.42 -5.45
N LEU A 88 -7.77 -11.35 -6.64
CA LEU A 88 -7.04 -11.32 -7.90
C LEU A 88 -6.86 -9.87 -8.33
N GLU A 89 -5.69 -9.52 -8.83
CA GLU A 89 -5.38 -8.18 -9.33
C GLU A 89 -4.85 -8.24 -10.75
N LYS A 90 -5.43 -7.42 -11.63
CA LYS A 90 -4.88 -7.07 -12.94
C LYS A 90 -4.40 -5.63 -12.91
N PHE A 91 -3.13 -5.40 -13.18
CA PHE A 91 -2.54 -4.07 -13.20
C PHE A 91 -1.59 -3.87 -14.39
N GLY A 92 -1.28 -2.60 -14.66
CA GLY A 92 -0.36 -2.23 -15.74
C GLY A 92 0.05 -0.76 -15.69
N PHE A 93 1.15 -0.48 -16.38
CA PHE A 93 1.72 0.87 -16.49
C PHE A 93 1.98 1.22 -17.95
N TRP A 94 1.81 2.49 -18.28
CA TRP A 94 2.18 3.06 -19.56
C TRP A 94 2.91 4.38 -19.34
N LYS A 95 4.04 4.57 -20.01
CA LYS A 95 4.85 5.79 -19.92
C LYS A 95 5.36 6.18 -21.30
N LYS A 96 5.10 7.42 -21.71
CA LYS A 96 5.62 8.00 -22.96
C LYS A 96 6.00 9.46 -22.75
N GLY A 97 7.29 9.74 -22.75
CA GLY A 97 7.82 11.08 -22.48
C GLY A 97 7.34 11.61 -21.10
N PRO A 98 6.69 12.79 -21.04
CA PRO A 98 6.19 13.35 -19.79
C PRO A 98 4.85 12.75 -19.33
N THR A 99 4.27 11.84 -20.09
CA THR A 99 2.94 11.26 -19.80
C THR A 99 3.09 9.89 -19.16
N GLN A 100 2.32 9.65 -18.10
CA GLN A 100 2.23 8.38 -17.40
C GLN A 100 0.75 8.01 -17.20
N PHE A 101 0.44 6.74 -17.31
CA PHE A 101 -0.85 6.18 -16.96
C PHE A 101 -0.64 4.86 -16.23
N SER A 102 -1.46 4.59 -15.23
CA SER A 102 -1.46 3.32 -14.51
C SER A 102 -2.88 2.92 -14.16
N PHE A 103 -3.13 1.62 -14.10
CA PHE A 103 -4.40 1.07 -13.61
C PHE A 103 -4.22 -0.22 -12.83
N SER A 104 -5.19 -0.49 -11.96
CA SER A 104 -5.39 -1.75 -11.27
C SER A 104 -6.88 -2.08 -11.18
N VAL A 105 -7.22 -3.34 -11.42
CA VAL A 105 -8.52 -3.95 -11.16
C VAL A 105 -8.28 -5.05 -10.14
N LYS A 106 -8.90 -4.95 -8.96
CA LYS A 106 -8.86 -5.97 -7.90
C LYS A 106 -10.25 -6.60 -7.77
N ALA A 107 -10.33 -7.92 -7.76
CA ALA A 107 -11.58 -8.65 -7.53
C ALA A 107 -11.41 -9.59 -6.33
N GLY A 108 -12.23 -9.40 -5.30
CA GLY A 108 -12.18 -10.17 -4.05
C GLY A 108 -12.30 -9.28 -2.82
N GLN A 109 -11.69 -9.71 -1.72
CA GLN A 109 -11.63 -8.95 -0.47
C GLN A 109 -10.21 -8.41 -0.26
N THR A 110 -10.08 -7.09 -0.13
CA THR A 110 -8.82 -6.41 0.18
C THR A 110 -9.02 -5.32 1.21
N ARG A 111 -7.95 -4.98 1.92
CA ARG A 111 -7.87 -3.87 2.87
C ARG A 111 -7.07 -2.71 2.29
N TYR A 112 -6.66 -2.78 1.03
CA TYR A 112 -5.77 -1.79 0.43
C TYR A 112 -6.26 -1.27 -0.92
N LEU A 113 -6.62 0.01 -0.95
CA LEU A 113 -7.17 0.67 -2.15
C LEU A 113 -6.09 1.19 -3.10
N ARG A 114 -4.89 1.50 -2.63
CA ARG A 114 -3.96 2.31 -3.41
C ARG A 114 -3.42 1.56 -4.62
N PHE A 115 -3.39 2.28 -5.73
CA PHE A 115 -2.66 1.95 -6.95
C PHE A 115 -2.56 3.24 -7.79
N PRO A 116 -1.41 3.58 -8.42
CA PRO A 116 -0.11 2.91 -8.38
C PRO A 116 0.59 3.07 -7.01
N ALA A 117 1.92 2.99 -6.94
CA ALA A 117 2.66 3.30 -5.70
C ALA A 117 2.13 4.60 -5.06
N PRO A 118 1.86 4.61 -3.74
CA PRO A 118 1.20 5.73 -3.08
C PRO A 118 2.01 7.01 -3.27
N ASP A 119 1.29 8.07 -3.60
CA ASP A 119 1.76 9.45 -3.54
C ASP A 119 1.92 9.93 -2.08
N ILE A 120 2.35 11.17 -1.86
CA ILE A 120 2.73 11.62 -0.51
C ILE A 120 1.51 11.82 0.37
N ILE A 121 0.44 12.44 -0.14
CA ILE A 121 -0.77 12.64 0.66
C ILE A 121 -1.42 11.28 1.00
N SER A 122 -1.28 10.23 0.19
CA SER A 122 -1.87 8.93 0.54
C SER A 122 -1.17 8.20 1.67
N MET A 123 0.03 8.63 2.06
CA MET A 123 0.70 8.13 3.26
C MET A 123 -0.09 8.47 4.53
N TYR A 124 -0.89 9.54 4.50
CA TYR A 124 -1.75 9.94 5.60
C TYR A 124 -3.06 9.16 5.67
N ASP A 125 -3.39 8.39 4.64
CA ASP A 125 -4.72 7.80 4.52
C ASP A 125 -5.00 6.72 5.56
N GLN A 126 -6.24 6.68 6.00
CA GLN A 126 -6.66 5.70 6.99
C GLN A 126 -6.62 4.30 6.36
N VAL A 127 -5.94 3.39 7.05
CA VAL A 127 -5.99 1.96 6.76
C VAL A 127 -7.23 1.35 7.42
N PRO A 128 -7.80 0.26 6.89
CA PRO A 128 -8.95 -0.37 7.52
C PRO A 128 -8.70 -0.73 8.98
N GLY A 129 -9.55 -0.19 9.85
CA GLY A 129 -9.47 -0.38 11.29
C GLY A 129 -9.80 -1.80 11.74
N ILE A 130 -9.88 -2.00 13.05
CA ILE A 130 -10.06 -3.30 13.72
C ILE A 130 -11.49 -3.56 14.19
N GLU A 131 -12.43 -2.72 13.77
CA GLU A 131 -13.83 -2.76 14.20
C GLU A 131 -14.50 -4.09 13.82
N ASP A 132 -13.99 -4.77 12.79
CA ASP A 132 -14.37 -6.15 12.44
C ASP A 132 -13.95 -7.17 13.48
N LEU A 133 -12.79 -6.99 14.11
CA LEU A 133 -12.26 -7.89 15.15
C LEU A 133 -12.80 -7.56 16.56
N ARG A 134 -13.28 -6.33 16.78
CA ARG A 134 -13.75 -5.86 18.09
C ARG A 134 -15.28 -5.77 18.19
N LEU A 135 -15.94 -5.34 17.12
CA LEU A 135 -17.34 -4.96 17.11
C LEU A 135 -18.15 -5.71 16.04
N GLY A 136 -17.52 -6.63 15.29
CA GLY A 136 -18.15 -7.35 14.19
C GLY A 136 -18.57 -6.46 13.00
N GLN A 137 -18.02 -5.25 12.90
CA GLN A 137 -18.33 -4.33 11.81
C GLN A 137 -17.60 -4.71 10.52
N PHE A 138 -18.13 -4.32 9.37
CA PHE A 138 -17.48 -4.60 8.10
C PHE A 138 -16.45 -3.51 7.76
N THR A 139 -15.17 -3.88 7.66
CA THR A 139 -14.06 -2.91 7.45
C THR A 139 -13.27 -3.13 6.16
N ALA A 140 -13.45 -4.25 5.46
CA ALA A 140 -12.72 -4.56 4.23
C ALA A 140 -13.42 -3.99 2.98
N TYR A 141 -12.70 -3.86 1.88
CA TYR A 141 -13.26 -3.62 0.56
C TYR A 141 -13.50 -4.95 -0.14
N LYS A 142 -14.76 -5.40 -0.21
CA LYS A 142 -15.15 -6.66 -0.84
C LYS A 142 -15.98 -6.40 -2.10
N GLY A 143 -15.43 -6.80 -3.24
CA GLY A 143 -16.04 -6.58 -4.54
C GLY A 143 -15.03 -6.42 -5.66
N VAL A 144 -15.37 -5.62 -6.66
CA VAL A 144 -14.49 -5.27 -7.78
C VAL A 144 -14.08 -3.81 -7.66
N ILE A 145 -12.79 -3.56 -7.44
CA ILE A 145 -12.20 -2.24 -7.29
C ILE A 145 -11.44 -1.91 -8.56
N PHE A 146 -11.69 -0.73 -9.11
CA PHE A 146 -10.90 -0.16 -10.20
C PHE A 146 -10.21 1.09 -9.69
N ALA A 147 -8.89 1.16 -9.86
CA ALA A 147 -8.08 2.33 -9.54
C ALA A 147 -7.23 2.69 -10.76
N ASN A 148 -7.14 3.98 -11.09
CA ASN A 148 -6.28 4.46 -12.16
C ASN A 148 -5.75 5.86 -11.89
N GLU A 149 -4.56 6.11 -12.41
CA GLU A 149 -3.91 7.42 -12.34
C GLU A 149 -3.36 7.81 -13.72
N PHE A 150 -3.69 9.01 -14.17
CA PHE A 150 -3.09 9.65 -15.34
C PHE A 150 -2.28 10.86 -14.89
N MET A 151 -1.08 11.03 -15.42
CA MET A 151 -0.23 12.19 -15.13
C MET A 151 0.41 12.72 -16.42
N TYR A 152 0.38 14.04 -16.58
CA TYR A 152 1.14 14.77 -17.59
C TYR A 152 2.02 15.81 -16.90
N LYS A 153 3.35 15.64 -17.00
CA LYS A 153 4.34 16.43 -16.27
C LYS A 153 4.12 16.35 -14.75
N LYS A 154 3.41 17.32 -14.18
CA LYS A 154 3.19 17.50 -12.74
C LYS A 154 1.71 17.52 -12.35
N ILE A 155 0.81 17.50 -13.33
CA ILE A 155 -0.64 17.56 -13.12
C ILE A 155 -1.20 16.20 -13.51
N GLY A 156 -2.18 15.70 -12.77
CA GLY A 156 -2.82 14.45 -13.10
C GLY A 156 -4.21 14.29 -12.54
N LEU A 157 -4.80 13.15 -12.85
CA LEU A 157 -6.15 12.72 -12.52
C LEU A 157 -6.07 11.36 -11.85
N HIS A 158 -6.76 11.20 -10.75
CA HIS A 158 -6.89 9.94 -10.04
C HIS A 158 -8.36 9.55 -9.91
N TYR A 159 -8.64 8.26 -10.11
CA TYR A 159 -9.94 7.69 -9.84
C TYR A 159 -9.79 6.35 -9.12
N THR A 160 -10.65 6.11 -8.14
CA THR A 160 -10.84 4.80 -7.51
C THR A 160 -12.33 4.58 -7.30
N GLY A 161 -12.87 3.48 -7.83
CA GLY A 161 -14.24 3.08 -7.66
C GLY A 161 -14.36 1.62 -7.24
N ILE A 162 -15.47 1.28 -6.59
CA ILE A 162 -15.78 -0.08 -6.15
C ILE A 162 -17.20 -0.45 -6.56
N LEU A 163 -17.36 -1.66 -7.09
CA LEU A 163 -18.61 -2.38 -7.14
C LEU A 163 -18.64 -3.34 -5.94
N TRP A 164 -19.50 -3.07 -4.96
CA TRP A 164 -19.62 -3.90 -3.76
C TRP A 164 -20.27 -5.24 -4.07
N VAL A 165 -19.72 -6.33 -3.51
CA VAL A 165 -20.25 -7.70 -3.68
C VAL A 165 -20.26 -8.40 -2.33
N ASP A 166 -21.39 -9.03 -1.98
CA ASP A 166 -21.60 -9.74 -0.71
C ASP A 166 -21.27 -8.88 0.52
N THR A 167 -21.76 -7.64 0.54
CA THR A 167 -21.62 -6.71 1.67
C THR A 167 -22.96 -6.04 2.00
N PRO A 168 -23.09 -5.43 3.20
CA PRO A 168 -24.24 -4.58 3.52
C PRO A 168 -24.35 -3.34 2.62
N TYR A 169 -23.25 -2.91 2.00
CA TYR A 169 -23.25 -1.82 1.04
C TYR A 169 -23.72 -2.34 -0.31
N GLN A 170 -24.65 -1.61 -0.93
CA GLN A 170 -25.16 -1.90 -2.26
C GLN A 170 -24.67 -0.84 -3.24
N ASN A 171 -24.54 -1.24 -4.52
CA ASN A 171 -24.21 -0.40 -5.68
C ASN A 171 -22.71 -0.15 -5.94
N ILE A 172 -22.47 0.74 -6.90
CA ILE A 172 -21.16 1.22 -7.32
C ILE A 172 -20.88 2.55 -6.60
N ASN A 173 -19.72 2.66 -5.97
CA ASN A 173 -19.28 3.88 -5.29
C ASN A 173 -17.98 4.38 -5.91
N ALA A 174 -17.88 5.69 -6.14
CA ALA A 174 -16.61 6.35 -6.34
C ALA A 174 -15.99 6.62 -4.96
N ILE A 175 -14.81 6.09 -4.69
CA ILE A 175 -14.07 6.28 -3.44
C ILE A 175 -13.14 7.49 -3.55
N GLN A 176 -12.56 7.71 -4.72
CA GLN A 176 -11.72 8.88 -5.00
C GLN A 176 -11.91 9.33 -6.45
N GLU A 177 -11.98 10.64 -6.65
CA GLU A 177 -12.03 11.28 -7.97
C GLU A 177 -11.45 12.69 -7.85
N TYR A 178 -10.18 12.88 -8.17
CA TYR A 178 -9.53 14.18 -7.97
C TYR A 178 -8.52 14.52 -9.05
N ILE A 179 -8.30 15.83 -9.20
CA ILE A 179 -7.16 16.40 -9.90
C ILE A 179 -6.06 16.62 -8.86
N PHE A 180 -4.82 16.33 -9.22
CA PHE A 180 -3.68 16.61 -8.37
C PHE A 180 -2.59 17.42 -9.08
N TYR A 181 -1.79 18.12 -8.28
CA TYR A 181 -0.56 18.79 -8.69
C TYR A 181 0.58 18.36 -7.78
N ARG A 182 1.66 17.82 -8.36
CA ARG A 182 2.84 17.28 -7.68
C ARG A 182 4.13 17.79 -8.33
N PRO A 183 4.62 18.98 -7.96
CA PRO A 183 5.91 19.45 -8.45
C PRO A 183 7.08 18.76 -7.73
N ASP A 184 8.13 18.46 -8.49
CA ASP A 184 9.40 17.99 -7.95
C ASP A 184 10.38 19.17 -7.77
N PHE A 185 10.70 19.48 -6.51
CA PHE A 185 11.70 20.49 -6.15
C PHE A 185 12.91 19.89 -5.40
N LYS A 186 13.19 18.59 -5.57
CA LYS A 186 14.28 17.81 -4.94
C LYS A 186 14.32 17.78 -3.42
N ARG A 187 14.21 18.90 -2.71
CA ARG A 187 14.21 18.99 -1.24
C ARG A 187 12.87 19.39 -0.66
N LEU A 188 12.06 20.09 -1.45
CA LEU A 188 10.73 20.51 -1.08
C LEU A 188 9.73 19.57 -1.76
N ASP A 189 8.92 18.91 -0.94
CA ASP A 189 7.83 18.05 -1.37
C ASP A 189 6.53 18.85 -1.29
N ILE A 190 5.82 18.93 -2.41
CA ILE A 190 4.50 19.56 -2.47
C ILE A 190 3.57 18.62 -3.21
N GLU A 191 2.39 18.43 -2.64
CA GLU A 191 1.27 17.78 -3.32
C GLU A 191 -0.01 18.54 -2.98
N ALA A 192 -0.86 18.76 -3.97
CA ALA A 192 -2.18 19.33 -3.77
C ALA A 192 -3.22 18.51 -4.54
N ARG A 193 -4.41 18.34 -3.96
CA ARG A 193 -5.55 17.62 -4.55
C ARG A 193 -6.82 18.43 -4.42
N VAL A 194 -7.71 18.30 -5.39
CA VAL A 194 -9.08 18.83 -5.34
C VAL A 194 -10.03 17.90 -6.07
N GLY A 195 -11.17 17.60 -5.46
CA GLY A 195 -12.17 16.69 -6.01
C GLY A 195 -12.90 15.90 -4.92
N ARG A 196 -13.36 14.70 -5.24
CA ARG A 196 -13.90 13.75 -4.26
C ARG A 196 -12.75 13.01 -3.58
N LEU A 197 -12.58 13.26 -2.29
CA LEU A 197 -11.59 12.60 -1.44
C LEU A 197 -12.26 11.46 -0.66
N ALA A 198 -11.47 10.47 -0.24
CA ALA A 198 -12.01 9.33 0.51
C ALA A 198 -12.36 9.76 1.93
N ASN A 199 -13.55 9.36 2.40
CA ASN A 199 -13.94 9.57 3.78
C ASN A 199 -13.16 8.61 4.69
N ARG A 200 -12.74 9.11 5.84
CA ARG A 200 -11.96 8.39 6.86
C ARG A 200 -12.88 7.75 7.91
N VAL A 201 -14.08 8.28 8.11
CA VAL A 201 -15.06 7.74 9.06
C VAL A 201 -15.77 6.53 8.46
N HIS A 202 -15.99 5.50 9.28
CA HIS A 202 -16.79 4.34 8.88
C HIS A 202 -18.22 4.76 8.51
N PRO A 203 -18.81 4.18 7.44
CA PRO A 203 -18.27 3.10 6.61
C PRO A 203 -17.22 3.56 5.59
N LEU A 204 -16.13 2.79 5.46
CA LEU A 204 -15.10 3.07 4.46
C LEU A 204 -15.60 2.84 3.04
N GLY A 205 -15.05 3.59 2.08
CA GLY A 205 -15.42 3.51 0.66
C GLY A 205 -16.48 4.51 0.21
N LEU A 206 -16.78 5.49 1.07
CA LEU A 206 -17.49 6.71 0.71
C LEU A 206 -16.52 7.82 0.32
N SER A 207 -17.04 8.84 -0.37
CA SER A 207 -16.28 10.02 -0.76
C SER A 207 -17.12 11.28 -0.72
N SER A 208 -16.46 12.39 -0.43
CA SER A 208 -17.08 13.72 -0.36
C SER A 208 -16.16 14.74 -1.01
N PHE A 209 -16.71 15.86 -1.44
CA PHE A 209 -15.90 16.89 -2.10
C PHE A 209 -14.95 17.53 -1.10
N GLY A 210 -13.75 17.88 -1.55
CA GLY A 210 -12.70 18.35 -0.68
C GLY A 210 -11.44 18.76 -1.42
N TYR A 211 -10.47 19.18 -0.63
CA TYR A 211 -9.13 19.49 -1.09
C TYR A 211 -8.12 19.14 -0.01
N SER A 212 -6.90 18.81 -0.43
CA SER A 212 -5.80 18.56 0.49
C SER A 212 -4.50 19.12 -0.07
N MET A 213 -3.64 19.55 0.84
CA MET A 213 -2.32 20.07 0.53
C MET A 213 -1.31 19.50 1.51
N HIS A 214 -0.24 18.96 0.95
CA HIS A 214 0.96 18.58 1.69
C HIS A 214 2.11 19.52 1.34
N ILE A 215 2.86 19.91 2.36
CA ILE A 215 4.16 20.54 2.21
C ILE A 215 5.15 19.84 3.15
N GLY A 216 6.29 19.47 2.61
CA GLY A 216 7.31 18.73 3.35
C GLY A 216 8.72 19.02 2.87
N TRP A 217 9.68 18.61 3.68
CA TRP A 217 11.09 18.70 3.39
C TRP A 217 11.69 17.30 3.39
N GLN A 218 12.50 17.00 2.37
CA GLN A 218 13.28 15.78 2.28
C GLN A 218 14.78 16.03 2.23
N MET A 219 15.53 15.27 3.02
CA MET A 219 16.97 15.34 3.10
C MET A 219 17.57 13.97 3.47
N LYS A 220 18.48 13.47 2.62
CA LYS A 220 19.26 12.23 2.87
C LYS A 220 18.39 11.01 3.27
N GLY A 221 17.23 10.86 2.63
CA GLY A 221 16.30 9.75 2.89
C GLY A 221 15.35 9.95 4.07
N TYR A 222 15.47 11.07 4.81
CA TYR A 222 14.46 11.50 5.77
C TYR A 222 13.49 12.46 5.08
N ARG A 223 12.20 12.36 5.41
CA ARG A 223 11.18 13.33 5.02
C ARG A 223 10.35 13.72 6.23
N ALA A 224 10.01 14.99 6.35
CA ALA A 224 9.05 15.47 7.32
C ALA A 224 8.10 16.47 6.65
N GLY A 225 6.83 16.45 6.98
CA GLY A 225 5.91 17.43 6.43
C GLY A 225 4.55 17.46 7.09
N LEU A 226 3.74 18.39 6.61
CA LEU A 226 2.44 18.72 7.16
C LEU A 226 1.37 18.50 6.10
N LEU A 227 0.21 18.05 6.55
CA LEU A 227 -1.01 17.95 5.76
C LEU A 227 -2.02 18.96 6.27
N TYR A 228 -2.72 19.61 5.35
CA TYR A 228 -4.01 20.24 5.57
C TYR A 228 -5.02 19.60 4.62
N GLU A 229 -6.15 19.17 5.14
CA GLU A 229 -7.21 18.51 4.36
C GLU A 229 -8.58 19.03 4.80
N TYR A 230 -9.44 19.34 3.83
CA TYR A 230 -10.85 19.62 4.07
C TYR A 230 -11.69 18.63 3.27
N VAL A 231 -12.63 17.98 3.94
CA VAL A 231 -13.61 17.06 3.33
C VAL A 231 -14.98 17.48 3.82
N GLU A 232 -15.92 17.74 2.91
CA GLU A 232 -17.23 18.35 3.21
C GLU A 232 -17.99 17.64 4.34
N ASP A 233 -18.02 16.30 4.35
CA ASP A 233 -18.75 15.53 5.37
C ASP A 233 -17.99 15.36 6.69
N GLU A 234 -16.71 15.72 6.74
CA GLU A 234 -15.83 15.39 7.86
C GLU A 234 -15.08 16.60 8.46
N GLY A 235 -15.16 17.76 7.80
CA GLY A 235 -14.51 18.99 8.21
C GLY A 235 -13.02 19.04 7.90
N ILE A 236 -12.30 19.87 8.66
CA ILE A 236 -10.87 20.13 8.47
C ILE A 236 -10.05 19.12 9.27
N ARG A 237 -8.99 18.61 8.65
CA ARG A 237 -7.95 17.79 9.25
C ARG A 237 -6.58 18.38 9.02
N THR A 238 -5.71 18.10 9.97
CA THR A 238 -4.28 18.40 9.86
C THR A 238 -3.51 17.12 10.13
N GLY A 239 -2.31 17.01 9.55
CA GLY A 239 -1.48 15.82 9.70
C GLY A 239 0.01 16.13 9.74
N ILE A 240 0.76 15.19 10.31
CA ILE A 240 2.22 15.19 10.38
C ILE A 240 2.72 13.88 9.78
N LEU A 241 3.67 13.97 8.86
CA LEU A 241 4.38 12.82 8.28
C LEU A 241 5.84 12.89 8.70
N VAL A 242 6.38 11.75 9.14
CA VAL A 242 7.82 11.53 9.27
C VAL A 242 8.17 10.23 8.55
N GLU A 243 9.04 10.33 7.55
CA GLU A 243 9.66 9.20 6.86
C GLU A 243 11.12 9.08 7.29
N PHE A 244 11.54 7.86 7.61
CA PHE A 244 12.88 7.57 8.10
C PHE A 244 13.74 6.92 7.03
N ALA A 245 15.00 7.32 6.96
CA ALA A 245 15.99 6.62 6.16
C ALA A 245 16.29 5.21 6.74
N PRO A 246 16.66 4.24 5.90
CA PRO A 246 17.19 2.96 6.37
C PRO A 246 18.43 3.16 7.25
N SER A 247 18.41 2.58 8.44
CA SER A 247 19.46 2.66 9.46
C SER A 247 19.45 1.38 10.30
N VAL A 248 20.45 1.20 11.17
CA VAL A 248 20.47 0.04 12.09
C VAL A 248 19.20 -0.04 12.93
N ILE A 249 18.73 1.10 13.44
CA ILE A 249 17.53 1.18 14.29
C ILE A 249 16.28 0.90 13.47
N THR A 250 16.08 1.59 12.34
CA THR A 250 14.87 1.40 11.51
C THR A 250 14.81 0.00 10.91
N ASN A 251 15.95 -0.61 10.58
CA ASN A 251 16.03 -2.02 10.16
C ASN A 251 15.69 -2.99 11.29
N PHE A 252 16.13 -2.71 12.53
CA PHE A 252 15.75 -3.52 13.68
C PHE A 252 14.23 -3.46 13.92
N LEU A 253 13.66 -2.26 13.94
CA LEU A 253 12.21 -2.05 14.09
C LEU A 253 11.43 -2.73 12.96
N GLY A 254 11.89 -2.58 11.71
CA GLY A 254 11.28 -3.21 10.54
C GLY A 254 11.36 -4.74 10.56
N LYS A 255 12.47 -5.32 11.03
CA LYS A 255 12.65 -6.78 11.13
C LYS A 255 11.62 -7.41 12.07
N TYR A 256 11.39 -6.81 13.24
CA TYR A 256 10.47 -7.33 14.25
C TYR A 256 9.04 -6.83 14.10
N ARG A 257 8.79 -6.04 13.06
CA ARG A 257 7.49 -5.42 12.82
C ARG A 257 6.99 -4.65 14.05
N VAL A 258 7.88 -3.80 14.60
CA VAL A 258 7.60 -3.01 15.80
C VAL A 258 6.70 -1.84 15.46
N ASP A 259 5.64 -1.67 16.23
CA ASP A 259 4.79 -0.49 16.25
C ASP A 259 4.54 -0.04 17.69
N TYR A 260 4.48 1.27 17.90
CA TYR A 260 4.16 1.85 19.20
C TYR A 260 2.67 2.15 19.28
N THR A 261 1.95 1.32 20.03
CA THR A 261 0.55 1.51 20.35
C THR A 261 0.45 2.52 21.47
N ARG A 262 -0.39 3.53 21.26
CA ARG A 262 -0.36 4.76 22.09
C ARG A 262 -1.66 5.00 22.84
N ALA A 263 -2.74 4.28 22.50
CA ALA A 263 -4.01 4.32 23.21
C ALA A 263 -4.71 2.93 23.18
N PRO A 264 -4.58 2.10 24.24
CA PRO A 264 -3.70 2.25 25.40
C PRO A 264 -2.21 2.23 25.00
N MET A 265 -1.30 2.61 25.89
CA MET A 265 0.13 2.57 25.60
C MET A 265 0.67 1.13 25.65
N GLY A 266 1.39 0.72 24.62
CA GLY A 266 1.97 -0.61 24.48
C GLY A 266 2.88 -0.73 23.27
N VAL A 267 3.53 -1.88 23.12
CA VAL A 267 4.38 -2.18 21.97
C VAL A 267 3.82 -3.39 21.25
N GLY A 268 3.45 -3.20 19.99
CA GLY A 268 3.11 -4.28 19.07
C GLY A 268 4.36 -4.79 18.37
N LEU A 269 4.51 -6.11 18.30
CA LEU A 269 5.51 -6.80 17.48
C LEU A 269 4.80 -7.80 16.57
N GLN A 270 5.34 -8.03 15.38
CA GLN A 270 4.85 -9.09 14.50
C GLN A 270 6.01 -9.80 13.78
N PRO A 271 6.87 -10.54 14.50
CA PRO A 271 8.01 -11.20 13.88
C PRO A 271 7.58 -12.19 12.78
N THR A 272 8.31 -12.18 11.67
CA THR A 272 8.23 -13.23 10.65
C THR A 272 8.90 -14.50 11.19
N LEU A 273 8.12 -15.56 11.36
CA LEU A 273 8.57 -16.88 11.85
C LEU A 273 9.20 -17.70 10.73
N LEU A 274 8.51 -17.78 9.59
CA LEU A 274 8.95 -18.50 8.40
C LEU A 274 8.67 -17.65 7.17
N LYS A 275 9.49 -17.82 6.13
CA LYS A 275 9.25 -17.21 4.82
C LYS A 275 9.80 -18.10 3.72
N GLY A 276 9.18 -18.01 2.55
CA GLY A 276 9.63 -18.72 1.37
C GLY A 276 9.42 -17.91 0.10
N VAL A 277 10.24 -18.20 -0.90
CA VAL A 277 10.13 -17.67 -2.26
C VAL A 277 10.14 -18.86 -3.21
N TYR A 278 9.33 -18.82 -4.25
CA TYR A 278 9.22 -19.90 -5.24
C TYR A 278 9.19 -19.30 -6.64
N GLY A 279 9.71 -20.06 -7.60
CA GLY A 279 9.84 -19.60 -8.98
C GLY A 279 11.07 -18.71 -9.27
N PHE A 280 11.72 -18.19 -8.24
CA PHE A 280 12.91 -17.34 -8.37
C PHE A 280 14.22 -18.10 -8.05
N LYS A 281 15.31 -17.69 -8.68
CA LYS A 281 16.67 -18.17 -8.33
C LYS A 281 17.31 -17.25 -7.29
N LYS A 282 18.18 -17.83 -6.45
CA LYS A 282 18.97 -17.07 -5.45
C LYS A 282 20.22 -16.42 -6.03
N LYS A 283 20.72 -16.93 -7.16
CA LYS A 283 21.93 -16.45 -7.84
C LYS A 283 21.75 -16.55 -9.34
N ALA A 284 22.40 -15.63 -10.06
CA ALA A 284 22.45 -15.66 -11.51
C ALA A 284 23.19 -16.91 -12.01
N PRO A 285 22.73 -17.55 -13.10
CA PRO A 285 23.48 -18.60 -13.77
C PRO A 285 24.86 -18.12 -14.23
N VAL A 286 25.85 -19.01 -14.20
CA VAL A 286 27.19 -18.71 -14.73
C VAL A 286 27.08 -18.42 -16.23
N GLY A 287 27.74 -17.35 -16.71
CA GLY A 287 27.70 -16.96 -18.12
C GLY A 287 26.40 -16.28 -18.57
N SER A 288 25.53 -15.90 -17.63
CA SER A 288 24.34 -15.11 -17.93
C SER A 288 24.58 -13.61 -17.75
N VAL A 289 23.92 -12.81 -18.58
CA VAL A 289 23.99 -11.34 -18.56
C VAL A 289 22.68 -10.78 -18.02
N LYS A 290 22.76 -9.76 -17.17
CA LYS A 290 21.59 -9.03 -16.69
C LYS A 290 21.03 -8.18 -17.83
N VAL A 291 19.82 -8.48 -18.27
CA VAL A 291 19.15 -7.81 -19.39
C VAL A 291 18.08 -6.82 -18.94
N GLY A 292 17.58 -6.94 -17.71
CA GLY A 292 16.53 -6.08 -17.19
C GLY A 292 16.40 -6.13 -15.68
N GLU A 293 15.61 -5.22 -15.15
CA GLU A 293 15.35 -5.09 -13.71
C GLU A 293 13.97 -4.51 -13.46
N LEU A 294 13.28 -5.09 -12.48
CA LEU A 294 12.11 -4.52 -11.87
C LEU A 294 12.38 -4.26 -10.40
N ILE A 295 12.12 -3.03 -9.95
CA ILE A 295 12.19 -2.63 -8.55
C ILE A 295 10.78 -2.51 -8.01
N ALA A 296 10.53 -3.20 -6.91
CA ALA A 296 9.28 -3.16 -6.18
C ALA A 296 9.51 -2.80 -4.71
N GLU A 297 8.45 -2.40 -4.04
CA GLU A 297 8.43 -2.18 -2.61
C GLU A 297 7.27 -2.94 -1.98
N ARG A 298 7.59 -3.81 -1.02
CA ARG A 298 6.62 -4.46 -0.17
C ARG A 298 6.32 -3.57 1.02
N THR A 299 5.06 -3.25 1.19
CA THR A 299 4.54 -2.38 2.22
C THR A 299 3.64 -3.16 3.16
N ILE A 300 3.83 -2.92 4.46
CA ILE A 300 2.89 -3.32 5.51
C ILE A 300 2.52 -2.07 6.27
N THR A 301 1.22 -1.84 6.46
CA THR A 301 0.75 -0.74 7.32
C THR A 301 0.07 -1.27 8.58
N TYR A 302 0.31 -0.57 9.67
CA TYR A 302 -0.20 -0.90 10.99
C TYR A 302 -1.44 -0.08 11.29
N TRP A 303 -2.40 -0.71 11.98
CA TRP A 303 -3.37 0.06 12.74
C TRP A 303 -2.75 0.53 14.06
N GLN A 304 -3.42 1.47 14.73
CA GLN A 304 -2.99 2.10 15.98
C GLN A 304 -2.67 1.12 17.12
N ASN A 305 -3.09 -0.13 16.99
CA ASN A 305 -2.90 -1.21 17.97
C ASN A 305 -1.71 -2.14 17.65
N GLY A 306 -0.86 -1.76 16.67
CA GLY A 306 0.31 -2.52 16.24
C GLY A 306 0.04 -3.79 15.46
N GLN A 307 -1.18 -3.97 14.93
CA GLN A 307 -1.47 -5.09 14.02
C GLN A 307 -1.20 -4.69 12.57
N GLY A 308 -0.39 -5.48 11.86
CA GLY A 308 -0.29 -5.39 10.40
C GLY A 308 -1.62 -5.78 9.77
N ARG A 309 -2.28 -4.84 9.09
CA ARG A 309 -3.65 -5.02 8.57
C ARG A 309 -3.71 -5.31 7.09
N ASN A 310 -2.65 -5.01 6.36
CA ASN A 310 -2.61 -5.15 4.92
C ASN A 310 -1.17 -5.27 4.47
N PHE A 311 -1.00 -6.02 3.40
CA PHE A 311 0.26 -6.16 2.70
C PHE A 311 0.05 -5.84 1.23
N TYR A 312 1.02 -5.15 0.64
CA TYR A 312 0.98 -4.91 -0.79
C TYR A 312 2.39 -4.78 -1.37
N GLU A 313 2.59 -5.24 -2.60
CA GLU A 313 3.81 -5.01 -3.36
C GLU A 313 3.55 -3.98 -4.47
N HIS A 314 4.24 -2.84 -4.40
CA HIS A 314 4.17 -1.79 -5.41
C HIS A 314 5.31 -1.93 -6.41
N ILE A 315 5.00 -1.88 -7.70
CA ILE A 315 6.03 -1.74 -8.73
C ILE A 315 6.44 -0.27 -8.78
N LEU A 316 7.72 0.00 -8.50
CA LEU A 316 8.26 1.37 -8.46
C LEU A 316 8.86 1.76 -9.80
N SER A 317 9.61 0.83 -10.42
CA SER A 317 10.26 1.08 -11.70
C SER A 317 10.59 -0.20 -12.42
N GLU A 318 10.72 -0.08 -13.73
CA GLU A 318 11.10 -1.15 -14.64
C GLU A 318 12.09 -0.61 -15.65
N SER A 319 13.13 -1.38 -15.95
CA SER A 319 14.19 -0.99 -16.89
C SER A 319 14.77 -2.20 -17.62
N GLY A 320 15.29 -1.97 -18.82
CA GLY A 320 15.83 -3.03 -19.69
C GLY A 320 14.75 -3.98 -20.22
N ASN A 321 15.14 -5.22 -20.53
CA ASN A 321 14.26 -6.27 -21.01
C ASN A 321 13.75 -7.14 -19.86
N THR A 322 12.48 -6.95 -19.51
CA THR A 322 11.75 -7.67 -18.46
C THR A 322 10.76 -8.69 -19.02
N THR A 323 10.90 -9.03 -20.31
CA THR A 323 10.08 -10.08 -20.93
C THR A 323 10.57 -11.46 -20.50
N VAL A 324 9.66 -12.27 -19.95
CA VAL A 324 9.94 -13.66 -19.56
C VAL A 324 9.69 -14.59 -20.74
N ASP A 325 10.75 -15.29 -21.14
CA ASP A 325 10.73 -16.38 -22.12
C ASP A 325 11.45 -17.61 -21.52
N LYS A 326 11.62 -18.68 -22.32
CA LYS A 326 12.22 -19.94 -21.87
C LYS A 326 13.69 -19.80 -21.42
N ASN A 327 14.39 -18.76 -21.85
CA ASN A 327 15.80 -18.50 -21.55
C ASN A 327 15.99 -17.42 -20.48
N THR A 328 14.91 -16.82 -19.99
CA THR A 328 14.95 -15.81 -18.94
C THR A 328 14.99 -16.48 -17.56
N VAL A 329 15.98 -16.10 -16.74
CA VAL A 329 16.06 -16.45 -15.33
C VAL A 329 15.87 -15.19 -14.50
N ILE A 330 14.99 -15.24 -13.49
CA ILE A 330 14.76 -14.13 -12.56
C ILE A 330 15.45 -14.43 -11.24
N VAL A 331 16.32 -13.52 -10.81
CA VAL A 331 16.98 -13.52 -9.50
C VAL A 331 16.30 -12.51 -8.60
N LEU A 332 15.87 -12.97 -7.43
CA LEU A 332 15.22 -12.14 -6.42
C LEU A 332 16.23 -11.67 -5.39
N GLU A 333 16.35 -10.37 -5.20
CA GLU A 333 17.08 -9.76 -4.09
C GLU A 333 16.11 -9.04 -3.15
N GLU A 334 16.14 -9.42 -1.88
CA GLU A 334 15.35 -8.79 -0.81
C GLU A 334 16.26 -7.88 0.03
N LYS A 335 16.02 -6.57 0.03
CA LYS A 335 16.69 -5.66 0.96
C LYS A 335 16.12 -5.83 2.39
N PRO A 336 16.81 -5.34 3.43
CA PRO A 336 16.26 -5.32 4.79
C PRO A 336 14.92 -4.57 4.83
N ARG A 337 13.98 -5.11 5.59
CA ARG A 337 12.75 -4.40 5.94
C ARG A 337 13.07 -3.34 6.98
N TYR A 338 12.50 -2.14 6.82
CA TYR A 338 12.72 -1.02 7.72
C TYR A 338 11.41 -0.32 8.09
N LEU A 339 11.37 0.30 9.26
CA LEU A 339 10.32 1.27 9.61
C LEU A 339 10.47 2.47 8.68
N ARG A 340 9.46 2.69 7.83
CA ARG A 340 9.49 3.71 6.79
C ARG A 340 8.82 4.99 7.26
N ILE A 341 7.56 4.93 7.67
CA ILE A 341 6.75 6.13 7.95
C ILE A 341 6.04 6.01 9.29
N GLU A 342 5.94 7.15 9.98
CA GLU A 342 4.89 7.45 10.95
C GLU A 342 4.07 8.62 10.40
N SER A 343 2.78 8.38 10.16
CA SER A 343 1.86 9.40 9.64
C SER A 343 0.68 9.56 10.58
N LEU A 344 0.45 10.78 11.02
CA LEU A 344 -0.63 11.13 11.94
C LEU A 344 -1.55 12.12 11.26
N VAL A 345 -2.85 11.93 11.39
CA VAL A 345 -3.89 12.85 10.94
C VAL A 345 -4.94 12.95 12.02
N SER A 346 -5.37 14.15 12.38
CA SER A 346 -6.56 14.31 13.21
C SER A 346 -7.43 15.44 12.74
N LEU A 347 -8.67 15.45 13.23
CA LEU A 347 -9.56 16.59 13.12
C LEU A 347 -8.85 17.82 13.68
N HIS A 348 -8.81 18.86 12.87
CA HIS A 348 -8.18 20.10 13.24
C HIS A 348 -8.97 20.76 14.37
N ASN A 349 -8.29 21.00 15.48
CA ASN A 349 -8.72 21.92 16.52
C ASN A 349 -7.79 23.13 16.48
N SER A 350 -8.18 24.25 17.09
CA SER A 350 -7.27 25.40 17.26
C SER A 350 -5.99 24.97 17.97
N PHE A 351 -4.80 25.40 17.55
CA PHE A 351 -3.52 25.14 18.25
C PHE A 351 -3.08 26.37 19.06
N GLN A 352 -3.89 26.78 20.02
CA GLN A 352 -3.61 27.96 20.85
C GLN A 352 -2.77 27.63 22.08
N ASN A 353 -2.83 26.39 22.57
CA ASN A 353 -2.09 25.93 23.74
C ASN A 353 -1.62 24.47 23.59
N ALA A 354 -0.77 24.00 24.52
CA ALA A 354 -0.25 22.62 24.50
C ALA A 354 -1.35 21.55 24.65
N GLY A 355 -2.39 21.83 25.45
CA GLY A 355 -3.54 20.94 25.62
C GLY A 355 -4.32 20.72 24.32
N ASP A 356 -4.33 21.71 23.42
CA ASP A 356 -4.94 21.54 22.10
C ASP A 356 -4.17 20.53 21.24
N PHE A 357 -2.84 20.55 21.32
CA PHE A 357 -2.00 19.57 20.64
C PHE A 357 -2.19 18.17 21.23
N GLU A 358 -2.27 18.05 22.56
CA GLU A 358 -2.59 16.78 23.22
C GLU A 358 -3.97 16.25 22.81
N ALA A 359 -4.98 17.13 22.71
CA ALA A 359 -6.32 16.74 22.27
C ALA A 359 -6.38 16.33 20.79
N TRP A 360 -5.60 17.01 19.93
CA TRP A 360 -5.40 16.63 18.54
C TRP A 360 -4.69 15.27 18.43
N GLU A 361 -3.63 15.08 19.22
CA GLU A 361 -2.86 13.83 19.27
C GLU A 361 -3.76 12.69 19.75
N ALA A 362 -4.55 12.87 20.80
CA ALA A 362 -5.47 11.86 21.33
C ALA A 362 -6.52 11.38 20.31
N LYS A 363 -6.91 12.22 19.36
CA LYS A 363 -7.86 11.91 18.28
C LYS A 363 -7.18 11.50 16.98
N ARG A 364 -5.85 11.34 16.97
CA ARG A 364 -5.11 11.03 15.74
C ARG A 364 -5.58 9.70 15.17
N GLN A 365 -5.44 9.59 13.86
CA GLN A 365 -5.58 8.45 12.99
C GLN A 365 -4.28 8.36 12.17
N GLY A 366 -4.06 7.26 11.47
CA GLY A 366 -2.98 7.15 10.51
C GLY A 366 -2.01 6.01 10.83
N PRO A 367 -1.45 5.38 9.79
CA PRO A 367 -0.62 4.21 9.94
C PRO A 367 0.83 4.54 10.29
N ALA A 368 1.46 3.60 10.98
CA ALA A 368 2.88 3.33 10.78
C ALA A 368 3.02 2.44 9.53
N GLN A 369 4.10 2.64 8.76
CA GLN A 369 4.38 1.86 7.56
C GLN A 369 5.76 1.24 7.64
N MET A 370 5.86 -0.03 7.27
CA MET A 370 7.12 -0.68 6.95
C MET A 370 7.25 -0.87 5.47
N ALA A 371 8.48 -0.74 5.00
CA ALA A 371 8.83 -0.98 3.62
C ALA A 371 9.99 -1.97 3.51
N GLN A 372 9.99 -2.67 2.38
CA GLN A 372 11.08 -3.54 1.99
C GLN A 372 11.27 -3.43 0.48
N THR A 373 12.42 -2.93 0.06
CA THR A 373 12.78 -2.90 -1.36
C THR A 373 13.07 -4.30 -1.86
N ILE A 374 12.50 -4.65 -2.99
CA ILE A 374 12.65 -5.92 -3.68
C ILE A 374 13.14 -5.65 -5.09
N ILE A 375 14.16 -6.40 -5.52
CA ILE A 375 14.73 -6.28 -6.87
C ILE A 375 14.56 -7.62 -7.57
N TYR A 376 13.87 -7.60 -8.70
CA TYR A 376 13.75 -8.73 -9.62
C TYR A 376 14.69 -8.47 -10.80
N ALA A 377 15.85 -9.12 -10.79
CA ALA A 377 16.85 -8.98 -11.85
C ALA A 377 16.67 -10.09 -12.90
N TYR A 378 16.57 -9.70 -14.17
CA TYR A 378 16.35 -10.60 -15.30
C TYR A 378 17.68 -10.91 -15.96
N TYR A 379 17.97 -12.20 -16.11
CA TYR A 379 19.18 -12.72 -16.72
C TYR A 379 18.86 -13.60 -17.93
N ARG A 380 19.73 -13.55 -18.95
CA ARG A 380 19.70 -14.44 -20.11
C ARG A 380 21.07 -14.99 -20.42
N ASN A 381 21.13 -16.19 -20.98
CA ASN A 381 22.39 -16.79 -21.42
C ASN A 381 22.90 -16.08 -22.68
N ASP A 382 24.20 -15.82 -22.73
CA ASP A 382 24.89 -15.03 -23.77
C ASP A 382 24.95 -15.72 -25.15
N SER A 383 24.44 -16.94 -25.30
CA SER A 383 24.55 -17.73 -26.52
C SER A 383 23.72 -17.23 -27.71
N ASN A 384 22.96 -16.14 -27.55
CA ASN A 384 22.10 -15.54 -28.59
C ASN A 384 22.28 -14.01 -28.74
N ILE A 385 23.35 -13.43 -28.17
CA ILE A 385 23.76 -12.04 -28.47
C ILE A 385 24.93 -12.10 -29.45
N GLN A 386 24.64 -12.52 -30.68
CA GLN A 386 25.48 -12.29 -31.86
C GLN A 386 24.62 -11.69 -32.97
#